data_AF-A0A2G5T8F3-F1
#
_entry.id   AF-A0A2G5T8F3-F1
#
_cell.length_a   1.000
_cell.length_b   1.000
_cell.length_c   1.000
_cell.angle_alpha   90.00
_cell.angle_beta   90.00
_cell.angle_gamma   90.00
#
_symmetry.space_group_name_H-M   'P 1'
#
loop_
_entity.id
_entity.type
_entity.pdbx_description
1 polymer ?
#
loop_
_entity_poly.entity_id
_entity_poly.type
_entity_poly.pdbx_seq_one_letter_code
_entity_poly.pdbx_strand_id
1 'polypeptide(L)'
;MRFLPSLTAVLLICITLNMAKRPDEEVDKCQNTVNYFRMEAGLEELKDDQQETARMEKMFKPGTRSCPTKSHLKNGFGGFTVTRMEERPGGIDILPNKNSILSHNVKTFACLDLDCEDHPGVVSFAFIKNGIAGYSIGKWFLMGAILAIYNFF
;
A
#
# COMPACT_ATOMS: atom_id res chain seq x y z
N MET A 1 -23.26 -12.80 -47.78
CA MET A 1 -23.14 -13.38 -46.42
C MET A 1 -22.91 -12.25 -45.44
N ARG A 2 -23.89 -11.94 -44.58
CA ARG A 2 -23.80 -10.86 -43.59
C ARG A 2 -23.09 -11.40 -42.36
N PHE A 3 -21.81 -11.07 -42.21
CA PHE A 3 -21.03 -11.43 -41.04
C PHE A 3 -21.53 -10.63 -39.83
N LEU A 4 -21.99 -11.35 -38.80
CA LEU A 4 -22.42 -10.84 -37.50
C LEU A 4 -21.22 -10.20 -36.77
N PRO A 5 -21.10 -8.86 -36.71
CA PRO A 5 -19.99 -8.21 -36.01
C PRO A 5 -20.17 -8.24 -34.49
N SER A 6 -21.32 -8.73 -34.00
CA SER A 6 -21.65 -8.69 -32.58
C SER A 6 -21.03 -9.83 -31.78
N LEU A 7 -20.84 -11.01 -32.37
CA LEU A 7 -20.37 -12.18 -31.62
C LEU A 7 -18.88 -12.05 -31.27
N THR A 8 -18.06 -11.54 -32.19
CA THR A 8 -16.64 -11.30 -31.98
C THR A 8 -16.39 -10.16 -30.98
N ALA A 9 -17.20 -9.09 -31.02
CA ALA A 9 -17.13 -8.02 -30.05
C ALA A 9 -17.50 -8.49 -28.63
N VAL A 10 -18.55 -9.30 -28.49
CA VAL A 10 -18.94 -9.89 -27.20
C VAL A 10 -17.87 -10.86 -26.68
N LEU A 11 -17.30 -11.70 -27.55
CA LEU A 11 -16.20 -12.60 -27.18
C LEU A 11 -14.96 -11.81 -26.73
N LEU A 12 -14.60 -10.74 -27.42
CA LEU A 12 -13.48 -9.88 -27.02
C LEU A 12 -13.74 -9.18 -25.68
N ILE A 13 -14.95 -8.65 -25.45
CA ILE A 13 -15.34 -8.06 -24.16
C ILE A 13 -15.26 -9.11 -23.04
N CYS A 14 -15.78 -10.32 -23.27
CA CYS A 14 -15.71 -11.43 -22.32
C CYS A 14 -14.26 -11.87 -22.05
N ILE A 15 -13.38 -11.89 -23.06
CA ILE A 15 -11.97 -12.21 -22.88
C ILE A 15 -11.26 -11.10 -22.08
N THR A 16 -11.53 -9.82 -22.39
CA THR A 16 -10.95 -8.70 -21.63
C THR A 16 -11.46 -8.64 -20.18
N LEU A 17 -12.73 -8.96 -19.93
CA LEU A 17 -13.28 -9.04 -18.57
C LEU A 17 -12.74 -10.25 -17.80
N ASN A 18 -12.54 -11.39 -18.45
CA ASN A 18 -11.96 -12.57 -17.81
C ASN A 18 -10.45 -12.46 -17.60
N MET A 19 -9.72 -11.70 -18.43
CA MET A 19 -8.30 -11.37 -18.18
C MET A 19 -8.12 -10.24 -17.15
N ALA A 20 -9.14 -9.40 -16.96
CA ALA A 20 -9.20 -8.43 -15.86
C ALA A 20 -9.68 -9.05 -14.54
N LYS A 21 -10.19 -10.28 -14.58
CA LYS A 21 -10.35 -11.10 -13.38
C LYS A 21 -8.94 -11.46 -12.91
N ARG A 22 -8.42 -10.64 -11.98
CA ARG A 22 -7.27 -11.02 -11.14
C ARG A 22 -7.50 -12.47 -10.69
N PRO A 23 -6.48 -13.33 -10.78
CA PRO A 23 -6.59 -14.64 -10.18
C PRO A 23 -7.03 -14.42 -8.74
N ASP A 24 -8.13 -15.07 -8.42
CA ASP A 24 -8.78 -15.28 -7.13
C ASP A 24 -8.24 -14.47 -5.94
N GLU A 25 -9.18 -13.85 -5.22
CA GLU A 25 -9.14 -13.42 -3.82
C GLU A 25 -8.27 -14.30 -2.90
N GLU A 26 -6.95 -14.30 -3.08
CA GLU A 26 -6.02 -14.56 -2.02
C GLU A 26 -6.23 -13.39 -1.06
N VAL A 27 -6.85 -13.72 0.06
CA VAL A 27 -6.96 -12.88 1.24
C VAL A 27 -5.62 -12.17 1.43
N ASP A 28 -5.56 -10.87 1.13
CA ASP A 28 -4.33 -10.07 1.15
C ASP A 28 -3.79 -10.04 2.58
N LYS A 29 -2.96 -11.03 2.90
CA LYS A 29 -2.52 -11.35 4.27
C LYS A 29 -1.73 -10.18 4.82
N CYS A 30 -0.91 -9.56 3.97
CA CYS A 30 -0.18 -8.34 4.30
C CYS A 30 -1.13 -7.20 4.68
N GLN A 31 -2.10 -6.85 3.82
CA GLN A 31 -3.02 -5.74 4.11
C GLN A 31 -3.83 -5.98 5.38
N ASN A 32 -4.37 -7.19 5.56
CA ASN A 32 -5.16 -7.56 6.73
C ASN A 32 -4.34 -7.50 8.02
N THR A 33 -3.08 -7.94 7.97
CA THR A 33 -2.16 -7.86 9.12
C THR A 33 -1.90 -6.41 9.51
N VAL A 34 -1.60 -5.54 8.55
CA VAL A 34 -1.39 -4.11 8.79
C VAL A 34 -2.64 -3.47 9.39
N ASN A 35 -3.80 -3.75 8.82
CA ASN A 35 -5.07 -3.17 9.27
C ASN A 35 -5.48 -3.67 10.65
N TYR A 36 -5.19 -4.93 11.00
CA TYR A 36 -5.37 -5.43 12.35
C TYR A 36 -4.63 -4.58 13.39
N PHE A 37 -3.32 -4.34 13.19
CA PHE A 37 -2.54 -3.51 14.11
C PHE A 37 -3.02 -2.05 14.18
N ARG A 38 -3.51 -1.52 13.07
CA ARG A 38 -4.05 -0.16 13.01
C ARG A 38 -5.36 -0.04 13.77
N MET A 39 -6.27 -0.99 13.60
CA MET A 39 -7.54 -1.03 14.32
C MET A 39 -7.33 -1.16 15.83
N GLU A 40 -6.42 -2.04 16.27
CA GLU A 40 -6.04 -2.17 17.68
C GLU A 40 -5.48 -0.86 18.26
N ALA A 41 -4.87 -0.02 17.43
CA ALA A 41 -4.39 1.31 17.79
C ALA A 41 -5.43 2.44 17.61
N GLY A 42 -6.67 2.12 17.22
CA GLY A 42 -7.73 3.10 16.96
C GLY A 42 -7.52 3.93 15.69
N LEU A 43 -6.78 3.41 14.72
CA LEU A 43 -6.50 4.05 13.43
C LEU A 43 -7.36 3.48 12.32
N GLU A 44 -7.69 4.31 11.33
CA GLU A 44 -8.38 3.88 10.12
C GLU A 44 -7.56 2.88 9.30
N GLU A 45 -8.25 1.94 8.66
CA GLU A 45 -7.67 0.97 7.74
C GLU A 45 -7.00 1.64 6.54
N LEU A 46 -5.90 1.05 6.07
CA LEU A 46 -5.25 1.44 4.83
C LEU A 46 -5.80 0.62 3.67
N LYS A 47 -5.90 1.29 2.52
CA LYS A 47 -6.20 0.68 1.23
C LYS A 47 -4.93 0.58 0.41
N ASP A 48 -4.69 -0.59 -0.15
CA ASP A 48 -3.54 -0.85 -1.00
C ASP A 48 -3.58 -0.01 -2.29
N ASP A 49 -2.48 0.68 -2.59
CA ASP A 49 -2.25 1.36 -3.86
C ASP A 49 -1.77 0.33 -4.87
N GLN A 50 -2.73 -0.25 -5.59
CA GLN A 50 -2.48 -1.32 -6.56
C GLN A 50 -1.43 -0.96 -7.62
N GLN A 51 -1.29 0.32 -7.98
CA GLN A 51 -0.31 0.76 -8.95
C GLN A 51 1.11 0.69 -8.37
N GLU A 52 1.27 1.16 -7.12
CA GLU A 52 2.56 1.09 -6.43
C GLU A 52 2.90 -0.35 -6.01
N THR A 53 1.91 -1.16 -5.62
CA THR A 53 2.09 -2.60 -5.37
C THR A 53 2.62 -3.31 -6.61
N ALA A 54 1.98 -3.13 -7.77
CA ALA A 54 2.47 -3.69 -9.03
C ALA A 54 3.88 -3.18 -9.41
N ARG A 55 4.25 -1.96 -8.99
CA ARG A 55 5.61 -1.44 -9.17
C ARG A 55 6.60 -2.16 -8.25
N MET A 56 6.22 -2.44 -7.01
CA MET A 56 7.05 -3.17 -6.06
C MET A 56 7.21 -4.64 -6.47
N GLU A 57 6.17 -5.30 -6.97
CA GLU A 57 6.24 -6.68 -7.49
C GLU A 57 7.26 -6.84 -8.63
N LYS A 58 7.38 -5.83 -9.50
CA LYS A 58 8.39 -5.84 -10.56
C LYS A 58 9.82 -5.81 -10.03
N MET A 59 10.02 -5.23 -8.84
CA MET A 59 11.33 -5.10 -8.20
C MET A 59 11.65 -6.30 -7.30
N PHE A 60 10.66 -6.72 -6.50
CA PHE A 60 10.75 -7.79 -5.51
C PHE A 60 9.88 -8.96 -5.98
N LYS A 61 10.30 -9.61 -7.06
CA LYS A 61 9.47 -10.59 -7.75
C LYS A 61 9.18 -11.81 -6.85
N PRO A 62 7.90 -12.16 -6.63
CA PRO A 62 7.51 -13.38 -5.92
C PRO A 62 8.18 -14.63 -6.54
N GLY A 63 8.65 -15.56 -5.70
CA GLY A 63 9.35 -16.78 -6.13
C GLY A 63 10.81 -16.57 -6.57
N THR A 64 11.36 -15.37 -6.40
CA THR A 64 12.80 -15.11 -6.56
C THR A 64 13.42 -14.74 -5.22
N ARG A 65 14.74 -14.90 -5.08
CA ARG A 65 15.53 -14.51 -3.87
C ARG A 65 15.55 -12.99 -3.60
N SER A 66 14.71 -12.21 -4.27
CA SER A 66 14.72 -10.74 -4.27
C SER A 66 13.73 -10.19 -3.24
N CYS A 67 14.08 -10.34 -1.96
CA CYS A 67 13.36 -9.67 -0.88
C CYS A 67 14.00 -8.31 -0.51
N PRO A 68 13.23 -7.38 0.07
CA PRO A 68 13.80 -6.17 0.65
C PRO A 68 14.93 -6.50 1.65
N THR A 69 16.10 -5.88 1.45
CA THR A 69 17.28 -6.14 2.26
C THR A 69 17.18 -5.48 3.65
N LYS A 70 18.06 -5.87 4.57
CA LYS A 70 18.23 -5.17 5.87
C LYS A 70 18.48 -3.66 5.69
N SER A 71 19.16 -3.26 4.61
CA SER A 71 19.38 -1.85 4.29
C SER A 71 18.07 -1.14 3.91
N HIS A 72 17.20 -1.80 3.14
CA HIS A 72 15.87 -1.26 2.80
C HIS A 72 14.98 -1.12 4.04
N LEU A 73 15.02 -2.06 4.97
CA LEU A 73 14.27 -1.97 6.23
C LEU A 73 14.77 -0.81 7.11
N LYS A 74 16.08 -0.55 7.11
CA LYS A 74 16.69 0.52 7.92
C LYS A 74 16.50 1.91 7.31
N ASN A 75 16.69 2.03 6.00
CA ASN A 75 16.81 3.31 5.30
C ASN A 75 15.59 3.64 4.42
N GLY A 76 14.66 2.69 4.27
CA GLY A 76 13.58 2.78 3.30
C GLY A 76 14.03 2.43 1.87
N PHE A 77 13.08 2.52 0.95
CA PHE A 77 13.28 2.24 -0.48
C PHE A 77 12.37 3.13 -1.33
N GLY A 78 12.92 3.87 -2.30
CA GLY A 78 12.10 4.69 -3.21
C GLY A 78 11.22 5.75 -2.52
N GLY A 79 11.64 6.24 -1.34
CA GLY A 79 10.86 7.16 -0.50
C GLY A 79 9.79 6.49 0.36
N PHE A 80 9.71 5.15 0.37
CA PHE A 80 8.89 4.38 1.28
C PHE A 80 9.69 3.98 2.52
N THR A 81 9.01 3.96 3.66
CA THR A 81 9.43 3.14 4.80
C THR A 81 9.04 1.70 4.50
N VAL A 82 9.96 0.75 4.71
CA VAL A 82 9.72 -0.66 4.46
C VAL A 82 9.63 -1.39 5.78
N THR A 83 8.56 -2.15 5.97
CA THR A 83 8.28 -2.91 7.19
C THR A 83 8.12 -4.37 6.84
N ARG A 84 8.84 -5.25 7.54
CA ARG A 84 8.74 -6.70 7.39
C ARG A 84 7.89 -7.25 8.54
N MET A 85 6.95 -8.13 8.22
CA MET A 85 6.10 -8.82 9.18
C MET A 85 6.34 -10.32 9.03
N GLU A 86 6.83 -10.95 10.10
CA GLU A 86 7.16 -12.37 10.14
C GLU A 86 6.28 -13.08 11.17
N GLU A 87 5.59 -14.14 10.78
CA GLU A 87 4.96 -15.04 11.75
C GLU A 87 6.04 -15.85 12.48
N ARG A 88 6.03 -15.78 13.81
CA ARG A 88 6.91 -16.55 14.70
C ARG A 88 6.10 -17.23 15.80
N PRO A 89 6.65 -18.29 16.45
CA PRO A 89 6.02 -18.87 17.63
C PRO A 89 5.81 -17.78 18.69
N GLY A 90 4.53 -17.44 18.97
CA GLY A 90 4.15 -16.39 19.92
C GLY A 90 3.61 -15.09 19.31
N GLY A 91 3.57 -14.94 17.97
CA GLY A 91 2.91 -13.81 17.32
C GLY A 91 3.60 -13.34 16.04
N ILE A 92 3.35 -12.09 15.65
CA ILE A 92 3.94 -11.46 14.47
C ILE A 92 5.07 -10.53 14.92
N ASP A 93 6.29 -10.78 14.44
CA ASP A 93 7.44 -9.89 14.61
C ASP A 93 7.41 -8.81 13.53
N ILE A 94 7.60 -7.54 13.92
CA ILE A 94 7.49 -6.39 13.02
C ILE A 94 8.81 -5.62 13.02
N LEU A 95 9.50 -5.65 11.88
CA LEU A 95 10.82 -5.06 11.71
C LEU A 95 10.79 -3.86 10.74
N PRO A 96 11.49 -2.75 11.05
CA PRO A 96 12.30 -2.54 12.24
C PRO A 96 11.48 -2.24 13.51
N ASN A 97 10.23 -1.76 13.35
CA ASN A 97 9.23 -1.60 14.40
C ASN A 97 7.86 -1.27 13.79
N LYS A 98 6.84 -1.17 14.62
CA LYS A 98 5.44 -0.87 14.22
C LYS A 98 5.14 0.59 13.87
N ASN A 99 6.05 1.53 14.06
CA ASN A 99 5.72 2.96 13.96
C ASN A 99 5.31 3.38 12.54
N SER A 100 5.86 2.73 11.52
CA SER A 100 5.50 2.97 10.12
C SER A 100 4.03 2.63 9.84
N ILE A 101 3.60 1.43 10.23
CA ILE A 101 2.22 0.95 10.03
C ILE A 101 1.22 1.70 10.91
N LEU A 102 1.66 2.27 12.03
CA LEU A 102 0.84 3.09 12.93
C LEU A 102 0.91 4.59 12.63
N SER A 103 1.49 5.00 11.49
CA SER A 103 1.49 6.41 11.11
C SER A 103 0.06 6.91 10.85
N HIS A 104 -0.28 8.08 11.39
CA HIS A 104 -1.58 8.71 11.16
C HIS A 104 -1.71 9.32 9.76
N ASN A 105 -0.60 9.73 9.15
CA ASN A 105 -0.59 10.49 7.90
C ASN A 105 -0.07 9.63 6.74
N VAL A 106 -0.62 8.44 6.54
CA VAL A 106 -0.24 7.58 5.41
C VAL A 106 -0.91 8.10 4.14
N LYS A 107 -0.11 8.38 3.11
CA LYS A 107 -0.60 8.82 1.79
C LYS A 107 -0.63 7.68 0.78
N THR A 108 0.39 6.82 0.83
CA THR A 108 0.53 5.69 -0.08
C THR A 108 0.93 4.47 0.73
N PHE A 109 0.26 3.37 0.45
CA PHE A 109 0.46 2.08 1.08
C PHE A 109 0.52 1.03 -0.02
N ALA A 110 1.53 0.18 0.01
CA ALA A 110 1.64 -0.97 -0.87
C ALA A 110 2.02 -2.19 -0.04
N CYS A 111 1.45 -3.35 -0.35
CA CYS A 111 1.67 -4.60 0.37
C CYS A 111 2.18 -5.70 -0.57
N LEU A 112 3.15 -6.47 -0.11
CA LEU A 112 3.67 -7.63 -0.84
C LEU A 112 3.84 -8.82 0.09
N ASP A 113 3.46 -9.99 -0.39
CA ASP A 113 3.77 -11.28 0.24
C ASP A 113 4.85 -11.98 -0.58
N LEU A 114 6.01 -12.25 0.05
CA LEU A 114 7.22 -12.72 -0.63
C LEU A 114 7.83 -13.95 0.06
N ASP A 115 8.30 -14.90 -0.74
CA ASP A 115 9.12 -16.03 -0.26
C ASP A 115 10.59 -15.61 -0.16
N CYS A 116 11.06 -15.35 1.05
CA CYS A 116 12.44 -14.95 1.30
C CYS A 116 13.31 -16.13 1.70
N GLU A 117 14.50 -16.24 1.12
CA GLU A 117 15.42 -17.36 1.42
C GLU A 117 15.85 -17.46 2.88
N ASP A 118 15.87 -16.31 3.57
CA ASP A 118 16.30 -16.20 4.95
C ASP A 118 15.19 -16.61 5.94
N HIS A 119 14.01 -17.02 5.45
CA HIS A 119 12.88 -17.39 6.29
C HIS A 119 12.10 -18.58 5.71
N PRO A 120 11.74 -19.59 6.53
CA PRO A 120 10.79 -20.60 6.09
C PRO A 120 9.40 -19.95 5.97
N GLY A 121 8.86 -19.88 4.74
CA GLY A 121 7.50 -19.43 4.44
C GLY A 121 7.37 -18.01 3.85
N VAL A 122 6.12 -17.64 3.57
CA VAL A 122 5.74 -16.33 3.01
C VAL A 122 5.92 -15.25 4.07
N VAL A 123 6.62 -14.18 3.70
CA VAL A 123 6.88 -13.01 4.54
C VAL A 123 6.18 -11.79 3.95
N SER A 124 5.42 -11.09 4.77
CA SER A 124 4.69 -9.89 4.35
C SER A 124 5.55 -8.63 4.50
N PHE A 125 5.54 -7.78 3.48
CA PHE A 125 6.23 -6.49 3.45
C PHE A 125 5.25 -5.36 3.18
N ALA A 126 5.21 -4.39 4.10
CA ALA A 126 4.45 -3.16 3.95
C ALA A 126 5.37 -2.00 3.56
N PHE A 127 5.02 -1.32 2.47
CA PHE A 127 5.69 -0.13 1.97
C PHE A 127 4.80 1.07 2.24
N ILE A 128 5.24 1.97 3.13
CA ILE A 128 4.44 3.11 3.56
C ILE A 128 5.14 4.42 3.23
N LYS A 129 4.42 5.31 2.56
CA LYS A 129 4.84 6.69 2.34
C LYS A 129 3.90 7.62 3.09
N ASN A 130 4.47 8.36 4.02
CA ASN A 130 3.72 9.38 4.76
C ASN A 130 3.48 10.60 3.86
N GLY A 131 2.31 11.21 4.00
CA GLY A 131 2.07 12.56 3.54
C GLY A 131 2.98 13.54 4.26
N ILE A 132 3.33 14.63 3.58
CA ILE A 132 3.93 15.78 4.24
C ILE A 132 2.90 16.28 5.24
N ALA A 133 3.29 16.39 6.52
CA ALA A 133 2.43 17.00 7.53
C ALA A 133 1.99 18.37 7.01
N GLY A 134 0.73 18.48 6.64
CA GLY A 134 0.20 19.71 6.10
C GLY A 134 0.37 20.79 7.15
N TYR A 135 1.27 21.74 6.91
CA TYR A 135 1.15 23.05 7.51
C TYR A 135 -0.26 23.51 7.12
N SER A 136 -1.15 23.67 8.11
CA SER A 136 -2.52 24.10 7.89
C SER A 136 -2.51 25.50 7.26
N ILE A 137 -2.50 25.53 5.94
CA ILE A 137 -2.64 26.73 5.12
C ILE A 137 -3.99 27.41 5.42
N GLY A 138 -4.97 26.67 5.95
CA GLY A 138 -6.25 27.19 6.40
C GLY A 138 -6.15 28.26 7.49
N LYS A 139 -5.11 28.25 8.34
CA LYS A 139 -4.97 29.25 9.41
C LYS A 139 -4.52 30.62 8.89
N TRP A 140 -3.74 30.64 7.81
CA TRP A 140 -3.27 31.88 7.18
C TRP A 140 -4.35 32.54 6.31
N PHE A 141 -5.14 31.74 5.59
CA PHE A 141 -6.27 32.27 4.82
C PHE A 141 -7.36 32.85 5.73
N LEU A 142 -7.63 32.24 6.90
CA LEU A 142 -8.59 32.80 7.85
C LEU A 142 -8.09 34.11 8.47
N MET A 143 -6.80 34.20 8.84
CA MET A 143 -6.22 35.46 9.35
C MET A 143 -6.18 36.56 8.28
N GLY A 144 -5.84 36.22 7.03
CA GLY A 144 -5.85 37.18 5.92
C GLY A 144 -7.26 37.72 5.62
N ALA A 145 -8.28 36.87 5.68
CA ALA A 145 -9.67 37.28 5.50
C ALA A 145 -10.17 38.19 6.64
N ILE A 146 -9.80 37.90 7.90
CA ILE A 146 -10.16 38.75 9.05
C ILE A 146 -9.47 40.12 8.97
N LEU A 147 -8.18 40.17 8.58
CA LEU A 147 -7.45 41.43 8.36
C LEU A 147 -8.02 42.26 7.20
N ALA A 148 -8.49 41.61 6.13
CA ALA A 148 -9.14 42.31 5.02
C ALA A 148 -10.49 42.91 5.42
N ILE A 149 -11.26 42.24 6.28
CA ILE A 149 -12.54 42.75 6.80
C ILE A 149 -12.31 43.93 7.77
N TYR A 150 -11.28 43.85 8.64
CA TYR A 150 -10.95 44.92 9.59
C TYR A 150 -10.40 46.20 8.93
N ASN A 151 -9.83 46.12 7.73
CA ASN A 151 -9.36 47.30 7.00
C ASN A 151 -10.44 47.91 6.07
N PHE A 152 -11.63 47.32 6.01
CA PHE A 152 -12.75 47.78 5.18
C PHE A 152 -13.88 48.45 5.99
N PHE A 153 -13.81 48.43 7.32
CA PHE A 153 -14.66 49.15 8.27
C PHE A 153 -13.82 50.15 9.06
#